data_AF-A0A2G7HNE2-F1
#
_entry.id   AF-A0A2G7HNE2-F1
#
_cell.length_a   1.000
_cell.length_b   1.000
_cell.length_c   1.000
_cell.angle_alpha   90.00
_cell.angle_beta   90.00
_cell.angle_gamma   90.00
#
_symmetry.space_group_name_H-M   'P 1'
#
loop_
_entity.id
_entity.type
_entity.pdbx_description
1 polymer ?
#
loop_
_entity_poly.entity_id
_entity_poly.type
_entity_poly.pdbx_seq_one_letter_code
_entity_poly.pdbx_strand_id
1 'polypeptide(L)'
;MWAILLFLFLGMLIGYFKEFSKRGKKINGILQQTGVFVLLFFMGASIGANKLVIKDIKNIGQVSIAFAITTTIFSIIILYIVSKRFLQKGEE
;
A
#
# COMPACT_ATOMS: atom_id res chain seq x y z
N MET A 1 5.19 15.19 -2.24
CA MET A 1 5.62 13.92 -2.88
C MET A 1 7.09 13.61 -2.62
N TRP A 2 8.02 14.53 -2.95
CA TRP A 2 9.47 14.32 -2.83
C TRP A 2 9.95 13.92 -1.43
N ALA A 3 9.39 14.51 -0.37
CA ALA A 3 9.74 14.15 1.00
C ALA A 3 9.46 12.67 1.31
N ILE A 4 8.33 12.12 0.84
CA ILE A 4 7.95 10.72 1.07
C ILE A 4 8.96 9.79 0.42
N LEU A 5 9.34 10.07 -0.83
CA LEU A 5 10.37 9.31 -1.54
C LEU A 5 11.71 9.38 -0.81
N LEU A 6 12.10 10.58 -0.32
CA LEU A 6 13.33 10.77 0.44
C LEU A 6 13.35 9.92 1.72
N PHE A 7 12.29 9.95 2.53
CA PHE A 7 12.18 9.13 3.73
C PHE A 7 12.14 7.62 3.43
N LEU A 8 11.51 7.21 2.33
CA LEU A 8 11.52 5.81 1.88
C LEU A 8 12.94 5.35 1.54
N PHE A 9 13.68 6.13 0.75
CA PHE A 9 15.06 5.81 0.39
C PHE A 9 15.99 5.80 1.61
N LEU A 10 15.85 6.76 2.52
CA LEU A 10 16.61 6.76 3.78
C LEU A 10 16.28 5.53 4.63
N GLY A 11 15.00 5.18 4.77
CA GLY A 11 14.58 3.99 5.52
C GLY A 11 15.15 2.70 4.92
N MET A 12 15.17 2.59 3.58
CA MET A 12 15.77 1.46 2.87
C MET A 12 17.29 1.40 3.07
N LEU A 13 18.01 2.53 2.94
CA LEU A 13 19.45 2.59 3.16
C LEU A 13 19.80 2.22 4.60
N ILE A 14 19.10 2.77 5.58
CA ILE A 14 19.31 2.43 7.00
C ILE A 14 19.04 0.95 7.25
N GLY A 15 17.98 0.40 6.64
CA GLY A 15 17.66 -1.03 6.73
C GLY A 15 18.69 -1.94 6.07
N TYR A 16 19.38 -1.47 5.03
CA TYR A 16 20.47 -2.19 4.36
C TYR A 16 21.77 -2.17 5.16
N PHE A 17 22.16 -1.01 5.69
CA PHE A 17 23.43 -0.86 6.42
C PHE A 17 23.39 -1.36 7.87
N LYS A 18 22.21 -1.45 8.49
CA LYS A 18 22.07 -1.79 9.91
C LYS A 18 21.13 -2.98 10.12
N GLU A 19 21.68 -4.10 10.58
CA GLU A 19 20.86 -5.21 11.04
C GLU A 19 20.18 -4.87 12.37
N PHE A 20 18.86 -4.65 12.31
CA PHE A 20 18.06 -4.45 13.51
C PHE A 20 17.87 -5.76 14.28
N SER A 21 18.08 -5.70 15.59
CA SER A 21 17.78 -6.82 16.50
C SER A 21 16.28 -7.19 16.44
N LYS A 22 15.95 -8.44 16.82
CA LYS A 22 14.55 -8.94 16.81
C LYS A 22 13.59 -8.02 17.58
N ARG A 23 14.05 -7.39 18.68
CA ARG A 23 13.26 -6.41 19.46
C ARG A 23 13.07 -5.09 18.70
N GLY A 24 14.11 -4.58 18.04
CA GLY A 24 14.02 -3.35 17.23
C GLY A 24 13.05 -3.49 16.06
N LYS A 25 13.09 -4.63 15.35
CA LYS A 25 12.14 -4.93 14.27
C LYS A 25 10.70 -5.00 14.78
N LYS A 26 10.47 -5.61 15.95
CA LYS A 26 9.14 -5.69 16.57
C LYS A 26 8.59 -4.32 16.95
N ILE A 27 9.41 -3.47 17.58
CA ILE A 27 9.01 -2.09 17.96
C ILE A 27 8.70 -1.28 16.70
N ASN A 28 9.55 -1.37 15.68
CA ASN A 28 9.31 -0.67 14.41
C ASN A 28 8.00 -1.11 13.75
N GLY A 29 7.71 -2.41 13.73
CA GLY A 29 6.45 -2.93 13.21
C GLY A 29 5.22 -2.41 13.98
N ILE A 30 5.28 -2.39 15.31
CA ILE A 30 4.19 -1.84 16.14
C ILE A 30 4.03 -0.34 15.87
N LEU A 31 5.12 0.43 15.88
CA LEU A 31 5.09 1.87 15.64
C LEU A 31 4.54 2.20 14.25
N GLN A 32 4.96 1.46 13.22
CA GLN A 32 4.46 1.63 11.86
C GLN A 32 2.97 1.31 11.78
N GLN A 33 2.53 0.20 12.38
CA GLN A 33 1.11 -0.18 12.40
C GLN A 33 0.25 0.86 13.11
N THR A 34 0.69 1.34 14.27
CA THR A 34 0.00 2.41 15.01
C THR A 34 -0.03 3.71 14.20
N GLY A 35 1.09 4.07 13.55
CA GLY A 35 1.15 5.25 12.69
C GLY A 35 0.19 5.18 11.52
N VAL A 36 0.12 4.03 10.83
CA VAL A 36 -0.84 3.80 9.74
C VAL A 36 -2.28 3.88 10.25
N PHE A 37 -2.57 3.26 11.40
CA PHE A 37 -3.90 3.33 12.00
C PHE A 37 -4.33 4.78 12.30
N VAL A 38 -3.44 5.56 12.92
CA VAL A 38 -3.68 6.97 13.23
C VAL A 38 -3.87 7.79 11.95
N LEU A 39 -3.03 7.57 10.92
CA LEU A 39 -3.16 8.21 9.61
C LEU A 39 -4.52 7.91 8.95
N LEU A 40 -4.93 6.64 8.94
CA LEU A 40 -6.21 6.21 8.37
C LEU A 40 -7.39 6.85 9.11
N PHE A 41 -7.30 6.95 10.44
CA PHE A 41 -8.32 7.62 11.25
C PHE A 41 -8.47 9.10 10.85
N PHE A 42 -7.37 9.84 10.76
CA PHE A 42 -7.42 11.24 10.34
C PHE A 42 -7.86 11.41 8.88
N MET A 43 -7.45 10.51 7.99
CA MET A 43 -7.91 10.51 6.61
C MET A 43 -9.43 10.29 6.53
N GLY A 44 -9.97 9.36 7.32
CA GLY A 44 -11.41 9.14 7.45
C GLY A 44 -12.15 10.38 7.99
N ALA A 45 -11.63 10.99 9.05
CA ALA A 45 -12.20 12.23 9.61
C ALA A 45 -12.18 13.39 8.60
N SER A 46 -11.07 13.56 7.86
CA SER A 46 -10.94 14.60 6.83
C SER A 46 -11.90 14.39 5.66
N ILE A 47 -12.12 13.15 5.23
CA ILE A 47 -13.10 12.79 4.20
C ILE A 47 -14.52 13.09 4.70
N GLY A 48 -14.83 12.69 5.94
CA GLY A 48 -16.13 12.91 6.57
C GLY A 48 -16.50 14.39 6.72
N ALA A 49 -15.51 15.25 7.02
CA ALA A 49 -15.72 16.69 7.13
C ALA A 49 -15.86 17.40 5.78
N ASN A 50 -15.47 16.76 4.67
CA ASN A 50 -15.48 17.37 3.35
C ASN A 50 -16.85 17.18 2.66
N LYS A 51 -17.68 18.24 2.67
CA LYS A 51 -19.03 18.22 2.09
C LYS A 51 -19.07 17.88 0.60
N LEU A 52 -18.05 18.23 -0.17
CA LEU A 52 -17.99 17.90 -1.60
C LEU A 52 -17.80 16.38 -1.78
N VAL A 53 -16.87 15.79 -1.01
CA VAL A 53 -16.62 14.34 -1.05
C VAL A 53 -17.83 13.54 -0.60
N ILE A 54 -18.52 14.00 0.46
CA ILE A 54 -19.76 13.36 0.93
C ILE A 54 -20.88 13.47 -0.11
N LYS A 55 -21.02 14.61 -0.78
CA LYS A 55 -22.02 14.81 -1.84
C LYS A 55 -21.78 13.89 -3.04
N ASP A 56 -20.52 13.69 -3.41
CA ASP A 56 -20.10 12.87 -4.56
C ASP A 56 -19.77 11.40 -4.20
N ILE A 57 -20.06 10.97 -2.96
CA ILE A 57 -19.66 9.65 -2.45
C ILE A 57 -20.18 8.48 -3.30
N LYS A 58 -21.35 8.63 -3.92
CA LYS A 58 -21.93 7.64 -4.84
C LYS A 58 -21.07 7.48 -6.09
N ASN A 59 -20.65 8.60 -6.69
CA ASN A 59 -19.80 8.59 -7.89
C ASN A 59 -18.41 8.03 -7.55
N ILE A 60 -17.81 8.50 -6.46
CA ILE A 60 -16.51 8.01 -5.97
C ILE A 60 -16.58 6.50 -5.70
N GLY A 61 -17.65 6.02 -5.07
CA GLY A 61 -17.85 4.60 -4.79
C GLY A 61 -17.97 3.75 -6.06
N GLN A 62 -18.73 4.19 -7.06
CA GLN A 62 -18.85 3.50 -8.35
C GLN A 62 -17.51 3.40 -9.08
N VAL A 63 -16.78 4.52 -9.17
CA VAL A 63 -15.44 4.54 -9.78
C VAL A 63 -14.49 3.63 -9.01
N SER A 64 -14.51 3.66 -7.67
CA SER A 64 -13.64 2.86 -6.83
C SER A 64 -13.91 1.36 -6.96
N ILE A 65 -15.18 0.94 -7.03
CA ILE A 65 -15.56 -0.46 -7.23
C ILE A 65 -15.14 -0.92 -8.62
N ALA A 66 -15.44 -0.15 -9.67
CA ALA A 66 -15.03 -0.48 -11.03
C ALA A 66 -13.51 -0.60 -11.12
N PHE A 67 -12.77 0.36 -10.55
CA PHE A 67 -11.32 0.34 -10.47
C PHE A 67 -10.83 -0.93 -9.77
N ALA A 68 -11.33 -1.23 -8.56
CA ALA A 68 -10.90 -2.40 -7.79
C ALA A 68 -11.12 -3.72 -8.54
N ILE A 69 -12.28 -3.88 -9.20
CA ILE A 69 -12.59 -5.08 -9.99
C ILE A 69 -11.64 -5.17 -11.19
N THR A 70 -11.51 -4.10 -11.97
CA THR A 70 -10.65 -4.09 -13.15
C THR A 70 -9.19 -4.34 -12.78
N THR A 71 -8.65 -3.66 -11.77
CA THR A 71 -7.25 -3.85 -11.36
C THR A 71 -7.00 -5.25 -10.83
N THR A 72 -7.95 -5.83 -10.09
CA THR A 72 -7.81 -7.19 -9.55
C THR A 72 -7.81 -8.22 -10.68
N ILE A 73 -8.76 -8.13 -11.62
CA ILE A 73 -8.83 -9.04 -12.77
C ILE A 73 -7.55 -8.94 -13.61
N PHE A 74 -7.11 -7.72 -13.95
CA PHE A 74 -5.88 -7.53 -14.71
C PHE A 74 -4.64 -8.04 -13.96
N SER A 75 -4.55 -7.77 -12.66
CA SER A 75 -3.44 -8.26 -11.83
C SER A 75 -3.37 -9.79 -11.84
N ILE A 76 -4.51 -10.48 -11.73
CA ILE A 76 -4.56 -11.95 -11.77
C ILE A 76 -4.16 -12.47 -13.15
N ILE A 77 -4.68 -11.89 -14.23
CA ILE A 77 -4.37 -12.30 -15.60
C ILE A 77 -2.87 -12.14 -15.89
N ILE A 78 -2.32 -10.97 -15.57
CA ILE A 78 -0.89 -10.69 -15.77
C ILE A 78 -0.05 -11.64 -14.92
N LEU A 79 -0.39 -11.83 -13.65
CA LEU A 79 0.32 -12.75 -12.77
C LEU A 79 0.30 -14.18 -13.31
N TYR A 80 -0.82 -14.64 -13.87
CA TYR A 80 -0.92 -15.96 -14.48
C TYR A 80 -0.03 -16.10 -15.73
N ILE A 81 -0.03 -15.09 -16.61
CA ILE A 81 0.83 -15.07 -17.81
C ILE A 81 2.31 -15.09 -17.41
N VAL A 82 2.69 -14.22 -16.46
CA VAL A 82 4.07 -14.12 -15.99
C VAL A 82 4.49 -15.40 -15.29
N SER A 83 3.66 -15.94 -14.39
CA SER A 83 3.94 -17.20 -13.68
C SER A 83 4.12 -18.36 -14.65
N LYS A 84 3.23 -18.51 -15.64
CA LYS A 84 3.34 -19.57 -16.65
C LYS A 84 4.57 -19.41 -17.56
N ARG A 85 5.00 -18.18 -17.86
CA ARG A 85 6.14 -17.92 -18.78
C ARG A 85 7.50 -17.93 -18.09
N PHE A 86 7.57 -17.51 -16.82
CA PHE A 86 8.81 -17.32 -16.08
C PHE A 86 9.00 -18.30 -14.92
N LEU A 87 7.95 -18.70 -14.19
CA LEU A 87 8.08 -19.59 -13.02
C LEU A 87 8.04 -21.08 -13.38
N GLN A 88 7.27 -21.49 -14.40
CA GLN A 88 7.26 -22.90 -14.86
C GLN A 88 8.54 -23.34 -15.59
N LYS A 89 9.46 -22.41 -15.89
CA LYS A 89 10.74 -22.73 -16.55
C LYS A 89 11.88 -23.08 -15.57
N GLY A 90 11.58 -23.13 -14.27
CA GLY A 90 12.53 -23.50 -13.21
C GLY A 90 12.27 -24.88 -12.58
N GLU A 91 11.36 -25.69 -13.16
CA GLU A 91 11.10 -27.08 -12.78
C GLU A 91 11.47 -28.06 -13.93
N GLU A 92 12.58 -27.80 -14.63
CA GLU A 92 13.29 -28.81 -15.42
C GLU A 92 14.72 -28.99 -14.89
#